data_AF-A0A9E0L5P2-F1
#
_entry.id   AF-A0A9E0L5P2-F1
#
_cell.length_a   1.000
_cell.length_b   1.000
_cell.length_c   1.000
_cell.angle_alpha   90.00
_cell.angle_beta   90.00
_cell.angle_gamma   90.00
#
_symmetry.space_group_name_H-M   'P 1'
#
loop_
_entity.id
_entity.type
_entity.pdbx_description
1 polymer ?
#
loop_
_entity_poly.entity_id
_entity_poly.type
_entity_poly.pdbx_seq_one_letter_code
_entity_poly.pdbx_strand_id
1 'polypeptide(L)'
;VLRRFREQIFIFGLGPQTPDEFEAATQGVPGLDHARWRADQARPEVAAAYQADWAETRAPNDYVRNLKHDSPMNGELKHSEGHDRYALPTVIFRGPGGDQTVAGWVGYEEYVAGLEAALPGATADPRPDPTPDQAFARWPVLTAKELAVLCGETATPPAGVVAHDWGDGLVYFTAAEARARGLTEAAAA
;
A
#
# COMPACT_ATOMS: atom_id res chain seq x y z
N VAL A 1 -1.43 -9.46 -3.99
CA VAL A 1 -2.37 -9.93 -2.94
C VAL A 1 -2.62 -8.89 -1.84
N LEU A 2 -1.61 -8.32 -1.18
CA LEU A 2 -1.81 -7.38 -0.06
C LEU A 2 -2.75 -6.20 -0.38
N ARG A 3 -2.61 -5.61 -1.57
CA ARG A 3 -3.50 -4.54 -2.05
C ARG A 3 -4.98 -4.97 -2.03
N ARG A 4 -5.31 -6.20 -2.44
CA ARG A 4 -6.68 -6.73 -2.41
C ARG A 4 -7.25 -6.80 -1.01
N PHE A 5 -6.46 -7.26 -0.04
CA PHE A 5 -6.89 -7.34 1.35
C PHE A 5 -7.17 -5.95 1.92
N ARG A 6 -6.30 -4.98 1.60
CA ARG A 6 -6.52 -3.58 1.99
C ARG A 6 -7.79 -3.02 1.37
N GLU A 7 -8.05 -3.27 0.09
CA GLU A 7 -9.28 -2.83 -0.58
C GLU A 7 -10.52 -3.48 0.05
N GLN A 8 -10.50 -4.78 0.35
CA GLN A 8 -11.61 -5.45 1.06
C GLN A 8 -11.92 -4.75 2.38
N ILE A 9 -10.90 -4.49 3.19
CA ILE A 9 -11.08 -3.88 4.51
C ILE A 9 -11.49 -2.41 4.41
N PHE A 10 -10.76 -1.61 3.62
CA PHE A 10 -10.89 -0.16 3.66
C PHE A 10 -11.92 0.40 2.68
N ILE A 11 -12.18 -0.26 1.55
CA ILE A 11 -13.19 0.19 0.57
C ILE A 11 -14.51 -0.52 0.82
N PHE A 12 -14.48 -1.84 1.02
CA PHE A 12 -15.71 -2.64 1.13
C PHE A 12 -16.14 -2.91 2.58
N GLY A 13 -15.32 -2.57 3.57
CA GLY A 13 -15.64 -2.85 4.98
C GLY A 13 -15.69 -4.35 5.31
N LEU A 14 -15.13 -5.20 4.44
CA LEU A 14 -15.11 -6.65 4.58
C LEU A 14 -13.71 -7.09 5.00
N GLY A 15 -13.61 -7.73 6.15
CA GLY A 15 -12.35 -8.36 6.54
C GLY A 15 -12.24 -9.72 5.88
N PRO A 16 -11.18 -10.03 5.14
CA PRO A 16 -10.78 -11.41 5.09
C PRO A 16 -10.08 -11.74 6.42
N GLN A 17 -10.75 -12.55 7.25
CA GLN A 17 -10.27 -13.03 8.55
C GLN A 17 -10.03 -14.55 8.54
N THR A 18 -10.66 -15.24 7.59
CA THR A 18 -10.52 -16.68 7.38
C THR A 18 -9.73 -16.96 6.10
N PRO A 19 -9.13 -18.16 5.98
CA PRO A 19 -8.60 -18.63 4.72
C PRO A 19 -9.59 -18.36 3.57
N ASP A 20 -10.82 -18.86 3.64
CA ASP A 20 -11.83 -18.76 2.58
C ASP A 20 -12.05 -17.32 2.11
N GLU A 21 -12.14 -16.37 3.03
CA GLU A 21 -12.27 -14.96 2.67
C GLU A 21 -11.00 -14.39 2.03
N PHE A 22 -9.79 -14.80 2.45
CA PHE A 22 -8.57 -14.36 1.78
C PHE A 22 -8.49 -14.88 0.32
N GLU A 23 -8.96 -16.09 0.04
CA GLU A 23 -9.03 -16.62 -1.33
C GLU A 23 -10.08 -15.91 -2.16
N ALA A 24 -11.26 -15.66 -1.60
CA ALA A 24 -12.30 -14.89 -2.25
C ALA A 24 -11.80 -13.48 -2.61
N ALA A 25 -11.10 -12.82 -1.69
CA ALA A 25 -10.53 -11.48 -1.90
C ALA A 25 -9.46 -11.42 -3.01
N THR A 26 -8.81 -12.53 -3.32
CA THR A 26 -7.69 -12.60 -4.28
C THR A 26 -8.07 -13.21 -5.63
N GLN A 27 -9.35 -13.51 -5.85
CA GLN A 27 -9.83 -13.94 -7.16
C GLN A 27 -9.48 -12.89 -8.23
N GLY A 28 -9.04 -13.37 -9.40
CA GLY A 28 -8.66 -12.52 -10.53
C GLY A 28 -7.30 -11.81 -10.40
N VAL A 29 -6.52 -12.04 -9.35
CA VAL A 29 -5.15 -11.50 -9.25
C VAL A 29 -4.25 -12.18 -10.29
N PRO A 30 -3.66 -11.45 -11.25
CA PRO A 30 -2.82 -12.05 -12.29
C PRO A 30 -1.61 -12.78 -11.69
N GLY A 31 -1.38 -14.02 -12.14
CA GLY A 31 -0.22 -14.82 -11.77
C GLY A 31 -0.28 -15.46 -10.37
N LEU A 32 -1.37 -15.31 -9.62
CA LEU A 32 -1.54 -15.99 -8.34
C LEU A 32 -2.01 -17.44 -8.57
N ASP A 33 -1.24 -18.40 -8.07
CA ASP A 33 -1.66 -19.80 -7.94
C ASP A 33 -2.35 -20.00 -6.60
N HIS A 34 -3.69 -20.01 -6.59
CA HIS A 34 -4.48 -20.15 -5.36
C HIS A 34 -4.25 -21.48 -4.66
N ALA A 35 -4.13 -22.59 -5.40
CA ALA A 35 -3.92 -23.90 -4.81
C ALA A 35 -2.58 -23.98 -4.08
N ARG A 36 -1.52 -23.46 -4.71
CA ARG A 36 -0.22 -23.35 -4.04
C ARG A 36 -0.25 -22.38 -2.87
N TRP A 37 -0.83 -21.19 -3.06
CA TRP A 37 -0.88 -20.18 -1.99
C TRP A 37 -1.66 -20.69 -0.77
N ARG A 38 -2.71 -21.50 -0.98
CA ARG A 38 -3.42 -22.24 0.07
C ARG A 38 -2.53 -23.22 0.81
N ALA A 39 -1.84 -24.07 0.07
CA ALA A 39 -0.93 -25.04 0.67
C ALA A 39 0.19 -24.36 1.46
N ASP A 40 0.71 -23.23 0.96
CA ASP A 40 1.79 -22.48 1.60
C ASP A 40 1.37 -21.85 2.94
N GLN A 41 0.09 -21.51 3.17
CA GLN A 41 -0.36 -20.89 4.43
C GLN A 41 -0.08 -21.74 5.68
N ALA A 42 -0.10 -23.07 5.56
CA ALA A 42 0.13 -23.99 6.68
C ALA A 42 1.62 -24.33 6.88
N ARG A 43 2.51 -23.78 6.05
CA ARG A 43 3.92 -24.14 6.07
C ARG A 43 4.68 -23.46 7.21
N PRO A 44 5.56 -24.19 7.91
CA PRO A 44 6.35 -23.60 8.99
C PRO A 44 7.23 -22.45 8.53
N GLU A 45 7.67 -22.44 7.26
CA GLU A 45 8.48 -21.37 6.70
C GLU A 45 7.70 -20.05 6.57
N VAL A 46 6.39 -20.10 6.33
CA VAL A 46 5.54 -18.89 6.30
C VAL A 46 5.39 -18.30 7.70
N ALA A 47 5.20 -19.14 8.71
CA ALA A 47 5.20 -18.71 10.10
C ALA A 47 6.56 -18.12 10.51
N ALA A 48 7.66 -18.74 10.11
CA ALA A 48 9.01 -18.25 10.37
C ALA A 48 9.28 -16.89 9.70
N ALA A 49 8.83 -16.71 8.45
CA ALA A 49 8.94 -15.42 7.75
C ALA A 49 8.14 -14.33 8.46
N TYR A 50 6.89 -14.59 8.88
CA TYR A 50 6.11 -13.65 9.67
C TYR A 50 6.80 -13.27 10.99
N GLN A 51 7.38 -14.24 11.69
CA GLN A 51 8.11 -13.99 12.93
C GLN A 51 9.39 -13.16 12.70
N ALA A 52 10.06 -13.33 11.57
CA ALA A 52 11.21 -12.51 11.20
C ALA A 52 10.80 -11.04 10.99
N ASP A 53 9.74 -10.78 10.21
CA ASP A 53 9.19 -9.42 10.02
C ASP A 53 8.71 -8.82 11.37
N TRP A 54 8.07 -9.64 12.21
CA TRP A 54 7.61 -9.25 13.54
C TRP A 54 8.79 -8.85 14.43
N ALA A 55 9.89 -9.60 14.40
CA ALA A 55 11.10 -9.33 15.18
C ALA A 55 11.84 -8.10 14.66
N GLU A 56 12.00 -7.95 13.34
CA GLU A 56 12.61 -6.76 12.72
C GLU A 56 11.87 -5.50 13.15
N THR A 57 10.54 -5.51 13.10
CA THR A 57 9.73 -4.35 13.50
C THR A 57 9.78 -4.01 14.99
N ARG A 58 10.38 -4.89 15.82
CA ARG A 58 10.60 -4.75 17.27
C ARG A 58 12.06 -4.46 17.64
N ALA A 59 12.87 -4.13 16.64
CA ALA A 59 14.22 -3.60 16.82
C ALA A 59 14.31 -2.15 16.29
N PRO A 60 13.54 -1.18 16.86
CA PRO A 60 13.59 0.20 16.39
C PRO A 60 14.99 0.80 16.56
N ASN A 61 15.42 1.53 15.53
CA ASN A 61 16.72 2.22 15.51
C ASN A 61 16.75 3.46 16.42
N ASP A 62 17.94 4.02 16.59
CA ASP A 62 18.16 5.16 17.50
C ASP A 62 17.37 6.41 17.11
N TYR A 63 17.15 6.64 15.81
CA TYR A 63 16.32 7.74 15.35
C TYR A 63 14.90 7.66 15.93
N VAL A 64 14.21 6.52 15.76
CA VAL A 64 12.83 6.34 16.27
C VAL A 64 12.77 6.32 17.79
N ARG A 65 13.80 5.77 18.45
CA ARG A 65 13.88 5.76 19.93
C ARG A 65 13.95 7.16 20.52
N ASN A 66 14.57 8.10 19.81
CA ASN A 66 14.76 9.47 20.26
C ASN A 66 13.80 10.47 19.59
N LEU A 67 12.97 10.01 18.66
CA LEU A 67 11.99 10.84 17.97
C LEU A 67 10.98 11.41 18.97
N LYS A 68 10.77 12.73 18.89
CA LYS A 68 9.72 13.47 19.59
C LYS A 68 9.03 14.36 18.57
N HIS A 69 7.81 14.02 18.20
CA HIS A 69 7.04 14.78 17.21
C HIS A 69 5.67 15.14 17.77
N ASP A 70 5.31 16.41 17.61
CA ASP A 70 3.99 16.91 17.92
C ASP A 70 3.08 16.73 16.68
N SER A 71 2.63 15.49 16.45
CA SER A 71 1.72 15.12 15.36
C SER A 71 0.80 13.97 15.78
N PRO A 72 -0.47 13.94 15.34
CA PRO A 72 -1.42 12.88 15.69
C PRO A 72 -0.98 11.47 15.26
N MET A 73 -0.10 11.36 14.25
CA MET A 73 0.49 10.09 13.76
C MET A 73 2.01 10.22 13.63
N ASN A 74 2.63 10.69 14.71
CA ASN A 74 4.03 11.16 14.82
C ASN A 74 5.16 10.14 14.54
N GLY A 75 4.86 8.89 14.20
CA GLY A 75 5.90 7.88 13.93
C GLY A 75 6.74 7.49 15.14
N GLU A 76 6.41 7.98 16.34
CA GLU A 76 7.18 7.74 17.56
C GLU A 76 7.21 6.25 17.93
N LEU A 77 8.27 5.88 18.66
CA LEU A 77 8.40 4.60 19.32
C LEU A 77 7.07 4.19 20.00
N LYS A 78 6.56 3.02 19.65
CA LYS A 78 5.38 2.43 20.32
C LYS A 78 5.85 1.31 21.24
N HIS A 79 5.18 1.22 22.39
CA HIS A 79 5.30 0.08 23.29
C HIS A 79 3.99 -0.71 23.27
N SER A 80 4.05 -1.96 22.84
CA SER A 80 2.87 -2.85 22.77
C SER A 80 3.31 -4.29 22.92
N GLU A 81 2.46 -5.13 23.53
CA GLU A 81 2.74 -6.57 23.69
C GLU A 81 4.04 -6.83 24.48
N GLY A 82 4.49 -5.88 25.31
CA GLY A 82 5.76 -5.98 26.05
C GLY A 82 7.01 -5.66 25.22
N HIS A 83 6.85 -5.15 24.00
CA HIS A 83 7.96 -4.82 23.11
C HIS A 83 7.91 -3.37 22.65
N ASP A 84 9.10 -2.78 22.52
CA ASP A 84 9.30 -1.57 21.73
C ASP A 84 9.21 -1.92 20.25
N ARG A 85 8.57 -1.06 19.46
CA ARG A 85 8.41 -1.26 18.02
C ARG A 85 8.32 0.05 17.26
N TYR A 86 8.58 -0.04 15.96
CA TYR A 86 8.22 1.02 15.02
C TYR A 86 6.71 1.28 15.04
N ALA A 87 6.33 2.57 14.97
CA ALA A 87 4.98 2.96 14.58
C ALA A 87 4.75 2.67 13.10
N LEU A 88 3.49 2.40 12.75
CA LEU A 88 3.08 2.22 11.37
C LEU A 88 2.52 3.54 10.82
N PRO A 89 2.89 3.95 9.59
CA PRO A 89 3.95 3.42 8.76
C PRO A 89 5.33 3.97 9.17
N THR A 90 6.39 3.23 8.88
CA THR A 90 7.78 3.71 8.92
C THR A 90 8.50 3.15 7.69
N VAL A 91 9.29 3.97 7.02
CA VAL A 91 10.13 3.60 5.87
C VAL A 91 11.59 3.82 6.23
N ILE A 92 12.44 2.85 5.89
CA ILE A 92 13.90 2.95 6.04
C ILE A 92 14.53 2.80 4.66
N PHE A 93 15.14 3.88 4.17
CA PHE A 93 15.96 3.85 2.96
C PHE A 93 17.39 3.46 3.35
N ARG A 94 17.99 2.51 2.63
CA ARG A 94 19.37 2.08 2.87
C ARG A 94 20.18 2.28 1.59
N GLY A 95 21.30 3.00 1.68
CA GLY A 95 22.15 3.28 0.52
C GLY A 95 23.53 3.83 0.90
N PRO A 96 24.33 4.29 -0.08
CA PRO A 96 25.68 4.81 0.14
C PRO A 96 25.76 6.04 1.06
N GLY A 97 24.66 6.79 1.20
CA GLY A 97 24.52 7.90 2.14
C GLY A 97 24.15 7.47 3.57
N GLY A 98 24.07 6.16 3.81
CA GLY A 98 23.64 5.56 5.07
C GLY A 98 22.14 5.26 5.12
N ASP A 99 21.68 4.84 6.30
CA ASP A 99 20.28 4.53 6.57
C ASP A 99 19.51 5.83 6.91
N GLN A 100 18.39 6.06 6.23
CA GLN A 100 17.50 7.20 6.47
C GLN A 100 16.11 6.70 6.86
N THR A 101 15.61 7.17 8.00
CA THR A 101 14.31 6.75 8.53
C THR A 101 13.29 7.85 8.38
N VAL A 102 12.17 7.53 7.74
CA VAL A 102 11.00 8.40 7.60
C VAL A 102 9.85 7.73 8.35
N ALA A 103 9.47 8.27 9.50
CA ALA A 103 8.52 7.67 10.42
C ALA A 103 7.19 8.43 10.46
N GLY A 104 6.08 7.69 10.44
CA GLY A 104 4.73 8.25 10.57
C GLY A 104 4.08 8.65 9.25
N TRP A 105 2.96 9.37 9.35
CA TRP A 105 2.28 9.98 8.20
C TRP A 105 2.86 11.36 7.93
N VAL A 106 3.78 11.41 6.97
CA VAL A 106 4.46 12.62 6.51
C VAL A 106 4.12 12.95 5.06
N GLY A 107 4.45 14.17 4.63
CA GLY A 107 4.31 14.59 3.23
C GLY A 107 5.19 13.77 2.28
N TYR A 108 4.86 13.81 0.98
CA TYR A 108 5.60 13.06 -0.05
C TYR A 108 7.08 13.50 -0.12
N GLU A 109 7.32 14.79 0.09
CA GLU A 109 8.62 15.45 0.04
C GLU A 109 9.59 14.88 1.08
N GLU A 110 9.10 14.44 2.24
CA GLU A 110 9.92 13.82 3.28
C GLU A 110 10.45 12.45 2.83
N TYR A 111 9.64 11.68 2.09
CA TYR A 111 10.10 10.42 1.49
C TYR A 111 11.14 10.68 0.39
N VAL A 112 10.94 11.72 -0.43
CA VAL A 112 11.90 12.13 -1.47
C VAL A 112 13.23 12.55 -0.84
N ALA A 113 13.19 13.37 0.22
CA ALA A 113 14.38 13.78 0.95
C ALA A 113 15.09 12.61 1.63
N GLY A 114 14.36 11.69 2.26
CA GLY A 114 14.91 10.46 2.84
C GLY A 114 15.58 9.56 1.81
N LEU A 115 14.97 9.41 0.63
CA LEU A 115 15.54 8.66 -0.49
C LEU A 115 16.85 9.31 -0.98
N GLU A 116 16.83 10.62 -1.24
CA GLU A 116 18.00 11.37 -1.73
C GLU A 116 19.15 11.39 -0.71
N ALA A 117 18.85 11.48 0.58
CA ALA A 117 19.85 11.41 1.64
C ALA A 117 20.48 10.01 1.75
N ALA A 118 19.71 8.93 1.56
CA ALA A 118 20.23 7.56 1.56
C ALA A 118 20.99 7.22 0.27
N LEU A 119 20.56 7.77 -0.85
CA LEU A 119 21.11 7.55 -2.18
C LEU A 119 21.21 8.89 -2.94
N PRO A 120 22.30 9.66 -2.76
CA PRO A 120 22.48 10.93 -3.44
C PRO A 120 22.42 10.79 -4.97
N GLY A 121 21.64 11.64 -5.62
CA GLY A 121 21.35 11.64 -7.05
C GLY A 121 20.16 10.76 -7.45
N ALA A 122 19.49 10.07 -6.53
CA ALA A 122 18.34 9.21 -6.84
C ALA A 122 17.19 9.97 -7.49
N THR A 123 17.03 11.26 -7.18
CA THR A 123 15.91 12.08 -7.67
C THR A 123 16.26 12.96 -8.86
N ALA A 124 17.48 12.86 -9.40
CA ALA A 124 17.98 13.79 -10.43
C ALA A 124 17.30 13.62 -11.81
N ASP A 125 16.79 12.42 -12.11
CA ASP A 125 16.15 12.10 -13.39
C ASP A 125 14.83 11.34 -13.14
N PRO A 126 13.76 12.06 -12.70
CA PRO A 126 12.49 11.42 -12.43
C PRO A 126 11.87 10.91 -13.74
N ARG A 127 11.32 9.69 -13.68
CA ARG A 127 10.49 9.19 -14.79
C ARG A 127 9.27 10.10 -14.95
N PRO A 128 8.79 10.34 -16.18
CA PRO A 128 7.55 11.06 -16.40
C PRO A 128 6.38 10.39 -15.68
N ASP A 129 5.47 11.23 -15.21
CA ASP A 129 4.20 10.78 -14.66
C ASP A 129 3.40 10.03 -15.75
N PRO A 130 2.74 8.91 -15.40
CA PRO A 130 1.92 8.17 -16.35
C PRO A 130 0.68 8.99 -16.77
N THR A 131 0.20 8.78 -18.00
CA THR A 131 -1.16 9.17 -18.36
C THR A 131 -2.19 8.30 -17.61
N PRO A 132 -3.46 8.72 -17.50
CA PRO A 132 -4.51 7.87 -16.92
C PRO A 132 -4.58 6.48 -17.57
N ASP A 133 -4.49 6.39 -18.90
CA ASP A 133 -4.48 5.10 -19.61
C ASP A 133 -3.31 4.21 -19.18
N GLN A 134 -2.10 4.77 -19.06
CA GLN A 134 -0.92 4.05 -18.61
C GLN A 134 -1.03 3.62 -17.15
N ALA A 135 -1.60 4.47 -16.30
CA ALA A 135 -1.83 4.16 -14.90
C ALA A 135 -2.82 2.99 -14.76
N PHE A 136 -3.97 3.01 -15.45
CA PHE A 136 -4.95 1.93 -15.38
C PHE A 136 -4.51 0.64 -16.09
N ALA A 137 -3.65 0.73 -17.11
CA ALA A 137 -3.01 -0.44 -17.70
C ALA A 137 -2.10 -1.17 -16.70
N ARG A 138 -1.47 -0.43 -15.78
CA ARG A 138 -0.59 -0.98 -14.75
C ARG A 138 -1.32 -1.36 -13.47
N TRP A 139 -2.26 -0.52 -13.03
CA TRP A 139 -3.01 -0.65 -11.79
C TRP A 139 -4.50 -0.70 -12.12
N PRO A 140 -5.11 -1.89 -12.12
CA PRO A 140 -6.51 -2.05 -12.49
C PRO A 140 -7.52 -1.38 -11.55
N VAL A 141 -7.05 -0.89 -10.39
CA VAL A 141 -7.83 -0.17 -9.38
C VAL A 141 -7.02 1.03 -8.89
N LEU A 142 -7.64 2.22 -8.89
CA LEU A 142 -7.08 3.44 -8.33
C LEU A 142 -8.17 4.22 -7.59
N THR A 143 -7.87 4.77 -6.43
CA THR A 143 -8.74 5.80 -5.83
C THR A 143 -8.62 7.11 -6.62
N ALA A 144 -9.59 8.02 -6.45
CA ALA A 144 -9.47 9.36 -7.02
C ALA A 144 -8.20 10.09 -6.56
N LYS A 145 -7.77 9.90 -5.30
CA LYS A 145 -6.55 10.49 -4.79
C LYS A 145 -5.30 9.89 -5.44
N GLU A 146 -5.27 8.58 -5.65
CA GLU A 146 -4.15 7.92 -6.33
C GLU A 146 -4.05 8.36 -7.81
N LEU A 147 -5.17 8.49 -8.50
CA LEU A 147 -5.21 9.03 -9.86
C LEU A 147 -4.66 10.46 -9.90
N ALA A 148 -5.09 11.32 -8.97
CA ALA A 148 -4.61 12.69 -8.87
C ALA A 148 -3.09 12.76 -8.58
N VAL A 149 -2.60 11.92 -7.66
CA VAL A 149 -1.16 11.86 -7.32
C VAL A 149 -0.32 11.35 -8.48
N LEU A 150 -0.82 10.38 -9.26
CA LEU A 150 -0.07 9.76 -10.35
C LEU A 150 -0.15 10.53 -11.67
N CYS A 151 -1.27 11.18 -11.96
CA CYS A 151 -1.56 11.74 -13.28
C CYS A 151 -1.86 13.25 -13.24
N GLY A 152 -1.86 13.87 -12.06
CA GLY A 152 -2.18 15.27 -11.82
C GLY A 152 -3.61 15.51 -11.31
N GLU A 153 -3.81 16.60 -10.57
CA GLU A 153 -5.07 16.92 -9.87
C GLU A 153 -6.30 17.09 -10.77
N THR A 154 -6.09 17.34 -12.07
CA THR A 154 -7.17 17.46 -13.07
C THR A 154 -7.39 16.19 -13.89
N ALA A 155 -6.68 15.10 -13.58
CA ALA A 155 -6.79 13.85 -14.31
C ALA A 155 -8.17 13.22 -14.13
N THR A 156 -8.72 12.71 -15.22
CA THR A 156 -9.98 11.97 -15.23
C THR A 156 -9.73 10.50 -15.60
N PRO A 157 -10.53 9.56 -15.09
CA PRO A 157 -10.41 8.17 -15.47
C PRO A 157 -10.73 8.00 -16.97
N PRO A 158 -10.06 7.08 -17.67
CA PRO A 158 -10.38 6.72 -19.04
C PRO A 158 -11.83 6.23 -19.22
N ALA A 159 -12.33 6.30 -20.45
CA ALA A 159 -13.64 5.76 -20.79
C ALA A 159 -13.74 4.26 -20.48
N GLY A 160 -14.89 3.83 -19.95
CA GLY A 160 -15.16 2.42 -19.60
C GLY A 160 -14.55 1.97 -18.26
N VAL A 161 -13.91 2.87 -17.52
CA VAL A 161 -13.58 2.65 -16.11
C VAL A 161 -14.85 2.82 -15.27
N VAL A 162 -15.08 1.87 -14.35
CA VAL A 162 -16.23 1.83 -13.47
C VAL A 162 -15.91 2.59 -12.19
N ALA A 163 -16.72 3.59 -11.86
CA ALA A 163 -16.65 4.30 -10.60
C ALA A 163 -17.47 3.60 -9.52
N HIS A 164 -16.96 3.61 -8.29
CA HIS A 164 -17.62 3.13 -7.10
C HIS A 164 -17.41 4.15 -5.97
N ASP A 165 -18.51 4.63 -5.41
CA ASP A 165 -18.48 5.46 -4.20
C ASP A 165 -18.52 4.56 -2.97
N TRP A 166 -17.52 4.71 -2.10
CA TRP A 166 -17.39 3.93 -0.86
C TRP A 166 -17.67 4.77 0.41
N GLY A 167 -18.18 5.99 0.24
CA GLY A 167 -18.60 6.89 1.32
C GLY A 167 -17.55 7.94 1.72
N ASP A 168 -16.27 7.72 1.41
CA ASP A 168 -15.17 8.67 1.66
C ASP A 168 -14.38 8.98 0.37
N GLY A 169 -15.08 8.89 -0.77
CA GLY A 169 -14.57 9.25 -2.09
C GLY A 169 -14.86 8.20 -3.15
N LEU A 170 -14.26 8.39 -4.33
CA LEU A 170 -14.42 7.49 -5.47
C LEU A 170 -13.24 6.52 -5.59
N VAL A 171 -13.55 5.28 -5.93
CA VAL A 171 -12.60 4.29 -6.43
C VAL A 171 -12.99 3.88 -7.85
N TYR A 172 -11.97 3.75 -8.68
CA TYR A 172 -12.10 3.45 -10.09
C TYR A 172 -11.54 2.07 -10.38
N PHE A 173 -12.29 1.28 -11.16
CA PHE A 173 -11.95 -0.07 -11.56
C PHE A 173 -11.94 -0.18 -13.08
N THR A 174 -10.93 -0.82 -13.67
CA THR A 174 -11.05 -1.21 -15.09
C THR A 174 -12.26 -2.12 -15.28
N ALA A 175 -12.87 -2.14 -16.47
CA ALA A 175 -14.05 -2.98 -16.72
C ALA A 175 -13.81 -4.47 -16.42
N ALA A 176 -12.61 -4.99 -16.73
CA ALA A 176 -12.25 -6.37 -16.42
C ALA A 176 -12.19 -6.63 -14.91
N GLU A 177 -11.64 -5.67 -14.17
CA GLU A 177 -11.49 -5.73 -12.73
C GLU A 177 -12.83 -5.60 -12.01
N ALA A 178 -13.70 -4.68 -12.45
CA ALA A 178 -15.06 -4.55 -11.95
C ALA A 178 -15.85 -5.85 -12.12
N ARG A 179 -15.80 -6.46 -13.32
CA ARG A 179 -16.45 -7.76 -13.58
C ARG A 179 -15.92 -8.87 -12.68
N ALA A 180 -14.60 -8.95 -12.47
CA ALA A 180 -14.01 -9.93 -11.58
C ALA A 180 -14.48 -9.79 -10.12
N ARG A 181 -14.88 -8.59 -9.71
CA ARG A 181 -15.43 -8.30 -8.37
C ARG A 181 -16.96 -8.32 -8.30
N GLY A 182 -17.65 -8.60 -9.41
CA GLY A 182 -19.10 -8.51 -9.47
C GLY A 182 -19.65 -7.08 -9.29
N LEU A 183 -18.82 -6.06 -9.51
CA LEU A 183 -19.26 -4.67 -9.49
C LEU A 183 -19.93 -4.39 -10.84
N THR A 184 -21.23 -4.09 -10.81
CA THR A 184 -21.95 -3.57 -11.98
C THR A 184 -21.59 -2.11 -12.21
N GLU A 185 -21.60 -1.68 -13.47
CA GLU A 185 -21.41 -0.26 -13.84
C GLU A 185 -22.36 0.61 -13.02
N ALA A 186 -21.82 1.49 -12.17
CA ALA A 186 -22.59 2.64 -11.72
C ALA A 186 -22.87 3.45 -12.99
N ALA A 187 -24.13 3.51 -13.40
CA ALA A 187 -24.56 4.35 -14.52
C ALA A 187 -24.00 5.76 -14.28
N ALA A 188 -23.17 6.24 -15.21
CA ALA A 188 -22.64 7.60 -15.15
C ALA A 188 -23.83 8.56 -15.04
N ALA A 189 -23.85 9.37 -13.98
CA ALA A 189 -24.72 10.53 -13.86
C ALA A 189 -24.16 11.69 -14.68
#